data_AF-E0UAT4-F1
#
_entry.id   AF-E0UAT4-F1
#
_cell.length_a   1.000
_cell.length_b   1.000
_cell.length_c   1.000
_cell.angle_alpha   90.00
_cell.angle_beta   90.00
_cell.angle_gamma   90.00
#
_symmetry.space_group_name_H-M   'P 1'
#
loop_
_entity.id
_entity.type
_entity.pdbx_description
1 polymer ?
#
loop_
_entity_poly.entity_id
_entity_poly.type
_entity_poly.pdbx_seq_one_letter_code
_entity_poly.pdbx_strand_id
1 'polypeptide(L)'
;MTFDRRQFLMVTGSLCGLTLATLVRNAFGPPAHQALTKNRTTGSNQPLSSSPVATGPTPTSNPSPAPKGLATTIKGDVRIVVISDLNSQYGSTTYEPEVDQAIALIPAWEPDLVLCGGDMIAGQKTSLTKSQIEAMWRAFDQHITKPIRNAGIPFGFTIGNHDASGALDQGKFIFDSERQLASAYWNNPQHETGLQFVDRSGFPFYYTFTQKDVFYLVWDASTHIISHEQLAWASKSLASEGAQQAKMRIAIGHLPLYAVAVGRDNPGNYLANAEQLRSLLERYHVHTYVSGHHHAYYPGKKGHLELLHTGALGAGPRKLLNSNLPPTKTLTVVDIDLNGESTRYTTYDMKSLSMIDIKILPRVIDAPNGRIFRRDVSEP
;
A
#
# COMPACT_ATOMS: atom_id res chain seq x y z
N MET A 1 32.44 6.11 48.58
CA MET A 1 32.72 4.69 48.24
C MET A 1 31.55 4.18 47.42
N THR A 2 31.80 3.41 46.37
CA THR A 2 30.77 2.83 45.49
C THR A 2 30.35 1.45 45.98
N PHE A 3 29.05 1.15 45.91
CA PHE A 3 28.55 -0.23 45.88
C PHE A 3 27.39 -0.35 44.89
N ASP A 4 27.15 -1.57 44.42
CA ASP A 4 26.73 -1.83 43.04
C ASP A 4 25.38 -2.56 42.91
N ARG A 5 24.77 -2.48 41.72
CA ARG A 5 23.52 -3.15 41.37
C ARG A 5 23.76 -4.59 40.91
N ARG A 6 23.22 -5.60 41.61
CA ARG A 6 22.87 -6.91 41.02
C ARG A 6 21.86 -7.72 41.87
N GLN A 7 20.94 -8.35 41.14
CA GLN A 7 20.22 -9.61 41.45
C GLN A 7 19.41 -9.75 42.76
N PHE A 8 18.08 -9.74 42.62
CA PHE A 8 17.06 -10.44 43.44
C PHE A 8 15.74 -10.39 42.63
N LEU A 9 14.85 -11.39 42.55
CA LEU A 9 14.85 -12.79 42.99
C LEU A 9 13.95 -13.61 42.01
N MET A 10 14.01 -14.95 42.06
CA MET A 10 13.08 -15.83 41.32
C MET A 10 11.83 -16.23 42.14
N VAL A 11 10.70 -16.36 41.42
CA VAL A 11 9.65 -17.40 41.49
C VAL A 11 9.34 -18.08 42.85
N THR A 12 8.07 -18.01 43.27
CA THR A 12 7.25 -19.16 43.74
C THR A 12 5.79 -18.74 44.00
N GLY A 13 4.83 -19.66 43.85
CA GLY A 13 3.41 -19.45 44.18
C GLY A 13 2.44 -20.08 43.18
N SER A 14 2.02 -21.33 43.42
CA SER A 14 1.21 -22.13 42.48
C SER A 14 -0.11 -22.63 43.11
N LEU A 15 -1.03 -23.08 42.24
CA LEU A 15 -2.28 -23.84 42.51
C LEU A 15 -3.43 -23.12 43.24
N CYS A 16 -4.56 -23.00 42.55
CA CYS A 16 -5.78 -23.77 42.87
C CYS A 16 -6.84 -23.69 41.75
N GLY A 17 -7.65 -24.75 41.57
CA GLY A 17 -8.85 -24.76 40.71
C GLY A 17 -8.74 -25.59 39.42
N LEU A 18 -9.54 -26.68 39.33
CA LEU A 18 -9.70 -27.56 38.16
C LEU A 18 -11.08 -28.23 38.22
N THR A 19 -11.60 -28.75 37.10
CA THR A 19 -12.94 -29.38 36.89
C THR A 19 -14.11 -28.37 36.93
N LEU A 20 -15.21 -28.43 36.14
CA LEU A 20 -15.67 -29.24 34.98
C LEU A 20 -16.81 -28.40 34.26
N ALA A 21 -17.50 -28.73 33.14
CA ALA A 21 -17.60 -29.91 32.26
C ALA A 21 -18.15 -29.57 30.83
N THR A 22 -17.94 -30.50 29.88
CA THR A 22 -18.82 -30.94 28.75
C THR A 22 -19.63 -29.99 27.84
N LEU A 23 -19.34 -30.10 26.53
CA LEU A 23 -20.25 -30.38 25.40
C LEU A 23 -21.47 -29.47 25.08
N VAL A 24 -21.39 -28.79 23.93
CA VAL A 24 -22.32 -28.99 22.79
C VAL A 24 -21.53 -28.96 21.48
N ARG A 25 -21.81 -29.89 20.56
CA ARG A 25 -21.30 -29.89 19.17
C ARG A 25 -22.32 -30.63 18.30
N ASN A 26 -22.91 -29.94 17.31
CA ASN A 26 -23.50 -30.46 16.04
C ASN A 26 -24.59 -29.52 15.48
N ALA A 27 -24.27 -28.82 14.40
CA ALA A 27 -25.19 -28.37 13.36
C ALA A 27 -24.36 -28.04 12.09
N PHE A 28 -24.98 -28.05 10.91
CA PHE A 28 -24.38 -27.65 9.63
C PHE A 28 -23.16 -28.45 9.16
N GLY A 29 -23.39 -29.70 8.72
CA GLY A 29 -22.54 -30.32 7.70
C GLY A 29 -22.84 -29.73 6.31
N PRO A 30 -21.87 -29.74 5.37
CA PRO A 30 -22.05 -29.17 4.03
C PRO A 30 -22.92 -30.07 3.13
N PRO A 31 -23.69 -29.50 2.18
CA PRO A 31 -24.40 -30.26 1.16
C PRO A 31 -23.41 -30.91 0.17
N ALA A 32 -23.78 -32.08 -0.36
CA ALA A 32 -22.88 -32.90 -1.18
C ALA A 32 -22.73 -32.41 -2.64
N HIS A 33 -21.53 -32.59 -3.20
CA HIS A 33 -21.32 -32.47 -4.65
C HIS A 33 -22.10 -33.57 -5.40
N GLN A 34 -23.01 -33.17 -6.29
CA GLN A 34 -23.48 -34.05 -7.36
C GLN A 34 -22.52 -33.97 -8.55
N ALA A 35 -21.87 -35.10 -8.87
CA ALA A 35 -21.03 -35.22 -10.06
C ALA A 35 -21.91 -35.44 -11.30
N LEU A 36 -21.98 -34.44 -12.19
CA LEU A 36 -22.61 -34.62 -13.50
C LEU A 36 -21.78 -35.56 -14.37
N THR A 37 -22.44 -36.56 -14.95
CA THR A 37 -21.81 -37.68 -15.63
C THR A 37 -21.34 -37.35 -17.05
N LYS A 38 -20.20 -37.91 -17.44
CA LYS A 38 -19.69 -37.86 -18.82
C LYS A 38 -20.60 -38.68 -19.74
N ASN A 39 -21.35 -38.03 -20.62
CA ASN A 39 -21.83 -38.69 -21.84
C ASN A 39 -20.78 -38.52 -22.95
N ARG A 40 -20.34 -39.67 -23.51
CA ARG A 40 -19.23 -39.77 -24.46
C ARG A 40 -19.75 -40.33 -25.79
N THR A 41 -20.32 -39.46 -26.62
CA THR A 41 -20.76 -39.84 -27.98
C THR A 41 -19.56 -40.03 -28.91
N THR A 42 -19.57 -41.14 -29.64
CA THR A 42 -18.55 -41.50 -30.62
C THR A 42 -18.85 -40.88 -31.98
N GLY A 43 -17.95 -40.05 -32.51
CA GLY A 43 -17.95 -39.58 -33.89
C GLY A 43 -16.73 -40.11 -34.65
N SER A 44 -16.87 -40.37 -35.94
CA SER A 44 -15.87 -41.08 -36.76
C SER A 44 -14.73 -40.19 -37.27
N ASN A 45 -13.50 -40.71 -37.25
CA ASN A 45 -12.38 -40.17 -38.02
C ASN A 45 -12.60 -40.35 -39.53
N GLN A 46 -12.38 -39.30 -40.32
CA GLN A 46 -11.76 -39.32 -41.66
C GLN A 46 -11.16 -37.90 -41.90
N PRO A 47 -10.05 -37.76 -42.65
CA PRO A 47 -9.25 -36.54 -42.64
C PRO A 47 -9.73 -35.48 -43.64
N LEU A 48 -9.60 -34.21 -43.27
CA LEU A 48 -9.73 -33.07 -44.18
C LEU A 48 -8.42 -32.27 -44.26
N SER A 49 -8.15 -31.75 -45.45
CA SER A 49 -6.87 -31.15 -45.86
C SER A 49 -6.43 -29.94 -45.04
N SER A 50 -5.14 -29.91 -44.69
CA SER A 50 -4.50 -28.74 -44.11
C SER A 50 -4.32 -27.62 -45.13
N SER A 51 -5.13 -26.57 -45.06
CA SER A 51 -4.80 -25.26 -45.62
C SER A 51 -4.03 -24.42 -44.60
N PRO A 52 -3.07 -23.56 -45.01
CA PRO A 52 -2.38 -22.68 -44.07
C PRO A 52 -3.36 -21.67 -43.47
N VAL A 53 -3.51 -21.68 -42.14
CA VAL A 53 -4.17 -20.57 -41.44
C VAL A 53 -3.25 -19.36 -41.57
N ALA A 54 -3.72 -18.33 -42.28
CA ALA A 54 -2.99 -17.08 -42.39
C ALA A 54 -2.77 -16.48 -41.00
N THR A 55 -1.51 -16.22 -40.64
CA THR A 55 -1.16 -15.55 -39.39
C THR A 55 -1.67 -14.12 -39.44
N GLY A 56 -2.83 -13.88 -38.82
CA GLY A 56 -3.28 -12.52 -38.53
C GLY A 56 -2.20 -11.77 -37.75
N PRO A 57 -2.04 -10.46 -37.95
CA PRO A 57 -0.95 -9.71 -37.34
C PRO A 57 -1.03 -9.82 -35.82
N THR A 58 0.04 -10.34 -35.21
CA THR A 58 0.25 -10.27 -33.76
C THR A 58 0.06 -8.81 -33.33
N PRO A 59 -0.76 -8.50 -32.32
CA PRO A 59 -0.92 -7.12 -31.86
C PRO A 59 0.44 -6.64 -31.35
N THR A 60 1.08 -5.78 -32.13
CA THR A 60 2.34 -5.13 -31.74
C THR A 60 2.03 -4.18 -30.59
N SER A 61 2.21 -4.66 -29.37
CA SER A 61 2.13 -3.84 -28.17
C SER A 61 3.22 -2.77 -28.24
N ASN A 62 2.87 -1.59 -28.76
CA ASN A 62 3.76 -0.45 -28.79
C ASN A 62 4.29 -0.24 -27.36
N PRO A 63 5.62 -0.11 -27.16
CA PRO A 63 6.17 0.12 -25.84
C PRO A 63 5.55 1.40 -25.29
N SER A 64 5.02 1.34 -24.07
CA SER A 64 4.37 2.49 -23.47
C SER A 64 5.38 3.61 -23.24
N PRO A 65 4.95 4.88 -23.33
CA PRO A 65 5.73 6.00 -22.81
C PRO A 65 6.33 5.67 -21.43
N ALA A 66 7.63 5.89 -21.36
CA ALA A 66 8.43 6.01 -20.15
C ALA A 66 9.45 7.14 -20.40
N PRO A 67 9.98 7.79 -19.35
CA PRO A 67 10.96 8.85 -19.49
C PRO A 67 12.18 8.40 -20.30
N LYS A 68 12.71 9.32 -21.12
CA LYS A 68 13.78 9.04 -22.10
C LYS A 68 15.01 8.44 -21.42
N GLY A 69 15.35 7.20 -21.77
CA GLY A 69 16.49 6.46 -21.24
C GLY A 69 16.14 5.45 -20.13
N LEU A 70 14.90 5.47 -19.64
CA LEU A 70 14.39 4.42 -18.75
C LEU A 70 13.86 3.23 -19.57
N ALA A 71 13.85 2.05 -18.94
CA ALA A 71 13.20 0.88 -19.51
C ALA A 71 11.68 1.09 -19.60
N THR A 72 11.12 0.88 -20.80
CA THR A 72 9.69 0.97 -21.08
C THR A 72 8.94 -0.27 -20.59
N THR A 73 7.68 -0.10 -20.20
CA THR A 73 6.75 -1.20 -19.90
C THR A 73 5.64 -1.22 -20.97
N ILE A 74 4.75 -2.21 -20.92
CA ILE A 74 3.48 -2.16 -21.66
C ILE A 74 2.44 -1.48 -20.74
N LYS A 75 1.64 -0.54 -21.23
CA LYS A 75 0.58 0.09 -20.40
C LYS A 75 -0.52 -0.92 -20.10
N GLY A 76 -1.06 -0.88 -18.88
CA GLY A 76 -2.34 -1.53 -18.57
C GLY A 76 -3.53 -0.74 -19.12
N ASP A 77 -4.75 -1.18 -18.81
CA ASP A 77 -5.96 -0.35 -18.97
C ASP A 77 -5.90 0.89 -18.05
N VAL A 78 -5.21 0.76 -16.91
CA VAL A 78 -4.92 1.85 -15.97
C VAL A 78 -3.44 1.83 -15.62
N ARG A 79 -2.82 3.01 -15.52
CA ARG A 79 -1.49 3.17 -14.94
C ARG A 79 -1.50 4.07 -13.71
N ILE A 80 -0.89 3.60 -12.64
CA ILE A 80 -0.61 4.39 -11.43
C ILE A 80 0.90 4.60 -11.31
N VAL A 81 1.36 5.79 -10.96
CA VAL A 81 2.72 5.97 -10.41
C VAL A 81 2.61 6.11 -8.89
N VAL A 82 3.29 5.22 -8.18
CA VAL A 82 3.25 5.11 -6.72
C VAL A 82 4.56 5.63 -6.12
N ILE A 83 4.42 6.59 -5.21
CA ILE A 83 5.50 7.24 -4.45
C ILE A 83 5.15 7.24 -2.96
N SER A 84 6.12 7.35 -2.05
CA SER A 84 5.86 7.37 -0.61
C SER A 84 7.08 7.87 0.16
N ASP A 85 6.86 8.27 1.42
CA ASP A 85 7.89 8.65 2.38
C ASP A 85 8.84 9.68 1.73
N LEU A 86 8.22 10.76 1.24
CA LEU A 86 8.86 11.80 0.43
C LEU A 86 9.74 12.73 1.27
N ASN A 87 9.41 12.83 2.56
CA ASN A 87 9.96 13.82 3.47
C ASN A 87 11.48 13.67 3.72
N SER A 88 12.05 14.71 4.32
CA SER A 88 13.38 14.67 4.92
C SER A 88 13.26 14.87 6.44
N GLN A 89 14.29 15.38 7.12
CA GLN A 89 14.26 15.59 8.57
C GLN A 89 13.08 16.47 9.08
N TYR A 90 12.68 16.29 10.35
CA TYR A 90 11.61 17.07 10.99
C TYR A 90 11.76 18.58 10.79
N GLY A 91 10.70 19.24 10.30
CA GLY A 91 10.71 20.67 9.98
C GLY A 91 11.31 21.04 8.62
N SER A 92 11.77 20.08 7.81
CA SER A 92 12.35 20.36 6.48
C SER A 92 11.33 20.92 5.50
N THR A 93 11.63 22.08 4.91
CA THR A 93 10.91 22.66 3.77
C THR A 93 11.62 22.39 2.44
N THR A 94 12.46 21.37 2.39
CA THR A 94 13.23 20.94 1.20
C THR A 94 13.17 19.43 1.06
N TYR A 95 13.11 18.96 -0.18
CA TYR A 95 13.09 17.54 -0.55
C TYR A 95 14.47 17.03 -0.99
N GLU A 96 14.62 15.72 -1.04
CA GLU A 96 15.82 15.08 -1.58
C GLU A 96 15.85 15.23 -3.12
N PRO A 97 17.02 15.31 -3.79
CA PRO A 97 17.09 15.49 -5.25
C PRO A 97 16.37 14.40 -6.05
N GLU A 98 16.38 13.15 -5.57
CA GLU A 98 15.67 12.04 -6.21
C GLU A 98 14.13 12.19 -6.17
N VAL A 99 13.60 12.99 -5.23
CA VAL A 99 12.16 13.33 -5.18
C VAL A 99 11.83 14.32 -6.30
N ASP A 100 12.52 15.46 -6.37
CA ASP A 100 12.30 16.46 -7.44
C ASP A 100 12.52 15.85 -8.83
N GLN A 101 13.53 14.99 -8.98
CA GLN A 101 13.79 14.22 -10.18
C GLN A 101 12.63 13.27 -10.52
N ALA A 102 12.10 12.52 -9.54
CA ALA A 102 10.93 11.68 -9.76
C ALA A 102 9.71 12.48 -10.23
N ILE A 103 9.38 13.61 -9.57
CA ILE A 103 8.22 14.43 -9.93
C ILE A 103 8.36 15.01 -11.35
N ALA A 104 9.56 15.41 -11.75
CA ALA A 104 9.85 15.85 -13.13
C ALA A 104 9.70 14.72 -14.17
N LEU A 105 9.90 13.46 -13.78
CA LEU A 105 9.77 12.29 -14.66
C LEU A 105 8.33 11.74 -14.73
N ILE A 106 7.52 11.90 -13.68
CA ILE A 106 6.14 11.37 -13.55
C ILE A 106 5.29 11.50 -14.84
N PRO A 107 5.19 12.67 -15.50
CA PRO A 107 4.32 12.84 -16.66
C PRO A 107 4.71 11.97 -17.86
N ALA A 108 6.00 11.64 -18.02
CA ALA A 108 6.49 10.87 -19.17
C ALA A 108 6.27 9.35 -19.06
N TRP A 109 5.63 8.86 -17.99
CA TRP A 109 5.01 7.54 -17.97
C TRP A 109 3.52 7.56 -18.34
N GLU A 110 2.91 8.72 -18.59
CA GLU A 110 1.46 8.90 -18.83
C GLU A 110 0.54 8.15 -17.84
N PRO A 111 0.68 8.37 -16.51
CA PRO A 111 -0.19 7.77 -15.52
C PRO A 111 -1.60 8.34 -15.54
N ASP A 112 -2.59 7.49 -15.26
CA ASP A 112 -3.97 7.88 -14.98
C ASP A 112 -4.17 8.34 -13.54
N LEU A 113 -3.19 8.09 -12.65
CA LEU A 113 -3.20 8.44 -11.23
C LEU A 113 -1.76 8.51 -10.68
N VAL A 114 -1.44 9.51 -9.85
CA VAL A 114 -0.35 9.39 -8.87
C VAL A 114 -0.95 8.98 -7.52
N LEU A 115 -0.31 8.04 -6.84
CA LEU A 115 -0.76 7.51 -5.56
C LEU A 115 0.36 7.60 -4.51
N CYS A 116 0.12 8.36 -3.43
CA CYS A 116 1.10 8.60 -2.39
C CYS A 116 0.85 7.77 -1.11
N GLY A 117 1.86 7.02 -0.67
CA GLY A 117 1.85 6.20 0.56
C GLY A 117 1.97 6.99 1.87
N GLY A 118 1.89 8.33 1.82
CA GLY A 118 2.01 9.23 2.98
C GLY A 118 3.46 9.66 3.26
N ASP A 119 3.64 10.35 4.38
CA ASP A 119 4.89 10.98 4.80
C ASP A 119 5.42 11.98 3.75
N MET A 120 4.51 12.87 3.39
CA MET A 120 4.67 13.96 2.44
C MET A 120 5.43 15.14 3.06
N ILE A 121 5.21 15.42 4.35
CA ILE A 121 5.96 16.39 5.16
C ILE A 121 6.59 15.73 6.41
N ALA A 122 7.39 16.50 7.16
CA ALA A 122 8.05 16.05 8.38
C ALA A 122 7.52 16.78 9.63
N GLY A 123 6.19 16.75 9.83
CA GLY A 123 5.44 17.53 10.82
C GLY A 123 5.35 16.97 12.23
N GLN A 124 5.50 15.65 12.44
CA GLN A 124 5.27 14.98 13.73
C GLN A 124 6.35 15.26 14.81
N LYS A 125 6.41 16.49 15.30
CA LYS A 125 7.31 16.90 16.39
C LYS A 125 6.71 18.10 17.14
N THR A 126 6.26 17.86 18.37
CA THR A 126 5.53 18.82 19.23
C THR A 126 6.26 20.13 19.57
N SER A 127 7.53 20.28 19.17
CA SER A 127 8.29 21.53 19.28
C SER A 127 8.19 22.42 18.02
N LEU A 128 7.45 22.01 16.99
CA LEU A 128 7.25 22.77 15.76
C LEU A 128 6.10 23.77 15.93
N THR A 129 6.23 24.94 15.33
CA THR A 129 5.14 25.93 15.29
C THR A 129 4.17 25.62 14.14
N LYS A 130 2.93 26.09 14.28
CA LYS A 130 1.95 26.15 13.18
C LYS A 130 2.57 26.72 11.89
N SER A 131 3.29 27.84 11.99
CA SER A 131 3.92 28.49 10.83
C SER A 131 5.03 27.67 10.16
N GLN A 132 5.72 26.79 10.89
CA GLN A 132 6.68 25.83 10.34
C GLN A 132 5.96 24.67 9.62
N ILE A 133 4.88 24.13 10.21
CA ILE A 133 4.07 23.08 9.58
C ILE A 133 3.39 23.58 8.30
N GLU A 134 2.86 24.81 8.31
CA GLU A 134 2.36 25.48 7.09
C GLU A 134 3.47 25.73 6.06
N ALA A 135 4.72 25.98 6.49
CA ALA A 135 5.84 26.13 5.56
C ALA A 135 6.20 24.80 4.88
N MET A 136 6.10 23.68 5.60
CA MET A 136 6.26 22.35 5.01
C MET A 136 5.13 22.03 4.01
N TRP A 137 3.86 22.32 4.33
CA TRP A 137 2.76 22.14 3.38
C TRP A 137 2.90 23.03 2.12
N ARG A 138 3.41 24.26 2.25
CA ARG A 138 3.76 25.11 1.10
C ARG A 138 4.90 24.53 0.25
N ALA A 139 5.94 23.97 0.89
CA ALA A 139 7.03 23.30 0.17
C ALA A 139 6.55 22.04 -0.56
N PHE A 140 5.71 21.23 0.09
CA PHE A 140 5.06 20.07 -0.52
C PHE A 140 4.23 20.45 -1.76
N ASP A 141 3.45 21.53 -1.68
CA ASP A 141 2.71 22.02 -2.85
C ASP A 141 3.66 22.43 -3.97
N GLN A 142 4.66 23.26 -3.67
CA GLN A 142 5.63 23.77 -4.64
C GLN A 142 6.40 22.67 -5.37
N HIS A 143 6.89 21.66 -4.64
CA HIS A 143 7.77 20.61 -5.18
C HIS A 143 6.99 19.42 -5.75
N ILE A 144 5.86 19.04 -5.15
CA ILE A 144 5.20 17.75 -5.43
C ILE A 144 3.87 17.93 -6.14
N THR A 145 2.86 18.47 -5.46
CA THR A 145 1.49 18.40 -5.97
C THR A 145 1.19 19.45 -7.03
N LYS A 146 1.79 20.66 -6.98
CA LYS A 146 1.58 21.67 -8.02
C LYS A 146 2.16 21.24 -9.38
N PRO A 147 3.37 20.67 -9.50
CA PRO A 147 3.83 20.06 -10.75
C PRO A 147 2.89 18.95 -11.27
N ILE A 148 2.38 18.08 -10.40
CA ILE A 148 1.45 17.01 -10.78
C ILE A 148 0.10 17.57 -11.26
N ARG A 149 -0.46 18.57 -10.55
CA ARG A 149 -1.69 19.29 -10.98
C ARG A 149 -1.47 20.04 -12.31
N ASN A 150 -0.32 20.67 -12.51
CA ASN A 150 0.04 21.34 -13.76
C ASN A 150 0.13 20.37 -14.94
N ALA A 151 0.47 19.09 -14.70
CA ALA A 151 0.45 18.03 -15.70
C ALA A 151 -0.96 17.42 -15.92
N GLY A 152 -1.98 17.87 -15.18
CA GLY A 152 -3.37 17.38 -15.29
C GLY A 152 -3.61 16.00 -14.67
N ILE A 153 -2.69 15.49 -13.84
CA ILE A 153 -2.74 14.13 -13.32
C ILE A 153 -3.41 14.12 -11.93
N PRO A 154 -4.43 13.26 -11.67
CA PRO A 154 -5.03 13.12 -10.34
C PRO A 154 -4.04 12.60 -9.28
N PHE A 155 -4.21 13.02 -8.03
CA PHE A 155 -3.32 12.69 -6.91
C PHE A 155 -4.11 12.07 -5.74
N GLY A 156 -4.04 10.75 -5.61
CA GLY A 156 -4.53 10.01 -4.43
C GLY A 156 -3.44 9.91 -3.36
N PHE A 157 -3.81 9.91 -2.08
CA PHE A 157 -2.84 9.79 -0.99
C PHE A 157 -3.46 9.23 0.30
N THR A 158 -2.64 8.64 1.16
CA THR A 158 -2.95 8.41 2.58
C THR A 158 -2.16 9.39 3.47
N ILE A 159 -2.64 9.66 4.67
CA ILE A 159 -1.94 10.49 5.66
C ILE A 159 -0.89 9.64 6.38
N GLY A 160 0.37 10.08 6.34
CA GLY A 160 1.48 9.46 7.05
C GLY A 160 1.57 9.84 8.53
N ASN A 161 2.41 9.14 9.29
CA ASN A 161 2.61 9.50 10.69
C ASN A 161 3.38 10.81 10.83
N HIS A 162 4.25 11.15 9.89
CA HIS A 162 4.92 12.46 9.87
C HIS A 162 4.02 13.59 9.36
N ASP A 163 2.95 13.29 8.60
CA ASP A 163 2.02 14.30 8.08
C ASP A 163 1.08 14.85 9.16
N ALA A 164 0.34 13.94 9.80
CA ALA A 164 -0.76 14.27 10.71
C ALA A 164 -1.19 13.06 11.56
N SER A 165 -0.25 12.48 12.30
CA SER A 165 -0.45 11.26 13.09
C SER A 165 -1.72 11.24 13.96
N GLY A 166 -2.51 10.18 13.82
CA GLY A 166 -3.64 9.86 14.69
C GLY A 166 -3.25 9.35 16.09
N ALA A 167 -2.00 9.52 16.53
CA ALA A 167 -1.53 9.02 17.82
C ALA A 167 -2.26 9.71 18.99
N LEU A 168 -2.74 8.90 19.95
CA LEU A 168 -3.54 9.34 21.09
C LEU A 168 -2.76 9.26 22.40
N ASP A 169 -2.94 10.25 23.27
CA ASP A 169 -2.68 10.16 24.71
C ASP A 169 -3.97 10.53 25.47
N GLN A 170 -4.34 9.73 26.47
CA GLN A 170 -5.57 9.85 27.26
C GLN A 170 -6.85 10.15 26.43
N GLY A 171 -6.95 9.59 25.21
CA GLY A 171 -8.08 9.79 24.30
C GLY A 171 -8.06 11.08 23.48
N LYS A 172 -6.97 11.85 23.47
CA LYS A 172 -6.78 13.08 22.69
C LYS A 172 -5.61 12.92 21.71
N PHE A 173 -5.67 13.55 20.54
CA PHE A 173 -4.55 13.52 19.60
C PHE A 173 -3.33 14.26 20.17
N ILE A 174 -2.16 13.60 20.13
CA ILE A 174 -0.87 14.19 20.49
C ILE A 174 -0.47 15.26 19.47
N PHE A 175 -0.89 15.07 18.21
CA PHE A 175 -0.57 15.90 17.04
C PHE A 175 -1.84 16.53 16.45
N ASP A 176 -2.73 17.04 17.32
CA ASP A 176 -4.02 17.62 16.91
C ASP A 176 -3.85 18.83 15.99
N SER A 177 -2.83 19.67 16.25
CA SER A 177 -2.47 20.83 15.42
C SER A 177 -2.09 20.40 14.00
N GLU A 178 -1.25 19.38 13.87
CA GLU A 178 -0.82 18.79 12.60
C GLU A 178 -2.03 18.24 11.83
N ARG A 179 -2.97 17.58 12.51
CA ARG A 179 -4.25 17.11 11.92
C ARG A 179 -5.13 18.25 11.44
N GLN A 180 -5.31 19.30 12.24
CA GLN A 180 -6.04 20.50 11.81
C GLN A 180 -5.40 21.16 10.58
N LEU A 181 -4.06 21.25 10.54
CA LEU A 181 -3.33 21.89 9.44
C LEU A 181 -3.33 21.05 8.15
N ALA A 182 -3.18 19.73 8.25
CA ALA A 182 -3.33 18.83 7.09
C ALA A 182 -4.76 18.89 6.52
N SER A 183 -5.78 18.93 7.39
CA SER A 183 -7.18 19.10 6.96
C SER A 183 -7.42 20.45 6.29
N ALA A 184 -6.87 21.53 6.83
CA ALA A 184 -6.97 22.87 6.24
C ALA A 184 -6.25 23.00 4.90
N TYR A 185 -5.09 22.34 4.74
CA TYR A 185 -4.38 22.26 3.46
C TYR A 185 -5.20 21.50 2.42
N TRP A 186 -5.60 20.25 2.70
CA TRP A 186 -6.27 19.41 1.70
C TRP A 186 -7.69 19.86 1.34
N ASN A 187 -8.38 20.59 2.21
CA ASN A 187 -9.71 21.14 1.92
C ASN A 187 -9.69 22.56 1.30
N ASN A 188 -8.51 23.15 1.06
CA ASN A 188 -8.38 24.39 0.28
C ASN A 188 -8.52 24.07 -1.23
N PRO A 189 -9.44 24.73 -1.98
CA PRO A 189 -9.58 24.54 -3.43
C PRO A 189 -8.29 24.76 -4.25
N GLN A 190 -7.29 25.49 -3.73
CA GLN A 190 -5.99 25.66 -4.40
C GLN A 190 -5.14 24.38 -4.43
N HIS A 191 -5.49 23.36 -3.63
CA HIS A 191 -4.79 22.08 -3.50
C HIS A 191 -5.69 20.90 -3.93
N GLU A 192 -6.60 21.13 -4.88
CA GLU A 192 -7.50 20.11 -5.45
C GLU A 192 -6.77 18.86 -5.97
N THR A 193 -7.30 17.68 -5.64
CA THR A 193 -6.67 16.38 -5.93
C THR A 193 -7.01 15.80 -7.30
N GLY A 194 -8.01 16.33 -7.99
CA GLY A 194 -8.53 15.78 -9.26
C GLY A 194 -9.25 14.42 -9.12
N LEU A 195 -9.55 13.96 -7.91
CA LEU A 195 -10.16 12.64 -7.66
C LEU A 195 -11.69 12.65 -7.78
N GLN A 196 -12.24 11.55 -8.31
CA GLN A 196 -13.68 11.28 -8.29
C GLN A 196 -14.07 10.61 -6.96
N PHE A 197 -14.31 11.41 -5.93
CA PHE A 197 -14.70 10.91 -4.60
C PHE A 197 -16.04 10.17 -4.63
N VAL A 198 -16.10 9.02 -3.96
CA VAL A 198 -17.32 8.24 -3.69
C VAL A 198 -17.82 8.53 -2.27
N ASP A 199 -16.90 8.60 -1.30
CA ASP A 199 -17.15 9.13 0.04
C ASP A 199 -15.98 10.05 0.45
N ARG A 200 -16.29 11.31 0.78
CA ARG A 200 -15.32 12.33 1.22
C ARG A 200 -15.49 12.69 2.71
N SER A 201 -16.35 12.01 3.46
CA SER A 201 -16.76 12.41 4.83
C SER A 201 -15.62 12.48 5.85
N GLY A 202 -14.60 11.62 5.74
CA GLY A 202 -13.41 11.62 6.59
C GLY A 202 -12.16 12.26 5.97
N PHE A 203 -12.27 12.92 4.82
CA PHE A 203 -11.15 13.48 4.07
C PHE A 203 -10.46 14.62 4.85
N PRO A 204 -9.11 14.65 4.96
CA PRO A 204 -8.13 13.86 4.20
C PRO A 204 -7.71 12.52 4.81
N PHE A 205 -8.26 12.12 5.96
CA PHE A 205 -7.76 10.99 6.76
C PHE A 205 -8.25 9.62 6.27
N TYR A 206 -9.54 9.51 5.98
CA TYR A 206 -10.15 8.30 5.44
C TYR A 206 -11.26 8.69 4.46
N TYR A 207 -11.24 8.12 3.26
CA TYR A 207 -12.12 8.49 2.15
C TYR A 207 -12.07 7.42 1.06
N THR A 208 -13.02 7.46 0.12
CA THR A 208 -13.00 6.58 -1.05
C THR A 208 -13.18 7.36 -2.34
N PHE A 209 -12.58 6.84 -3.41
CA PHE A 209 -12.67 7.42 -4.75
C PHE A 209 -12.60 6.32 -5.81
N THR A 210 -13.01 6.65 -7.02
CA THR A 210 -12.84 5.80 -8.21
C THR A 210 -11.88 6.45 -9.20
N GLN A 211 -11.17 5.63 -9.97
CA GLN A 211 -10.43 6.07 -11.15
C GLN A 211 -10.30 4.90 -12.12
N LYS A 212 -10.83 5.07 -13.34
CA LYS A 212 -10.78 4.07 -14.44
C LYS A 212 -11.23 2.66 -14.00
N ASP A 213 -12.49 2.53 -13.58
CA ASP A 213 -13.12 1.29 -13.05
C ASP A 213 -12.44 0.64 -11.82
N VAL A 214 -11.39 1.25 -11.24
CA VAL A 214 -10.77 0.84 -9.98
C VAL A 214 -11.37 1.66 -8.83
N PHE A 215 -11.77 0.98 -7.76
CA PHE A 215 -12.21 1.59 -6.49
C PHE A 215 -11.05 1.64 -5.49
N TYR A 216 -10.89 2.78 -4.82
CA TYR A 216 -9.81 3.03 -3.86
C TYR A 216 -10.39 3.31 -2.47
N LEU A 217 -9.97 2.51 -1.48
CA LEU A 217 -10.19 2.77 -0.06
C LEU A 217 -8.94 3.41 0.54
N VAL A 218 -9.04 4.66 1.00
CA VAL A 218 -8.04 5.30 1.85
C VAL A 218 -8.49 5.20 3.31
N TRP A 219 -7.62 4.70 4.18
CA TRP A 219 -7.85 4.69 5.63
C TRP A 219 -6.70 5.37 6.40
N ASP A 220 -6.96 5.77 7.64
CA ASP A 220 -5.99 6.46 8.49
C ASP A 220 -5.09 5.46 9.23
N ALA A 221 -4.19 4.84 8.46
CA ALA A 221 -3.11 4.03 8.98
C ALA A 221 -1.87 4.89 9.34
N SER A 222 -2.06 6.12 9.85
CA SER A 222 -0.96 6.93 10.42
C SER A 222 -0.53 6.46 11.82
N THR A 223 -1.15 5.39 12.34
CA THR A 223 -0.72 4.64 13.53
C THR A 223 -0.99 3.15 13.36
N HIS A 224 -0.45 2.32 14.25
CA HIS A 224 -0.66 0.86 14.27
C HIS A 224 -2.10 0.39 14.59
N ILE A 225 -3.01 1.30 14.96
CA ILE A 225 -4.39 0.98 15.33
C ILE A 225 -5.35 1.68 14.36
N ILE A 226 -6.17 0.88 13.67
CA ILE A 226 -7.38 1.35 12.99
C ILE A 226 -8.55 1.22 13.98
N SER A 227 -9.34 2.28 14.17
CA SER A 227 -10.43 2.27 15.15
C SER A 227 -11.62 1.38 14.73
N HIS A 228 -12.45 0.95 15.68
CA HIS A 228 -13.62 0.11 15.38
C HIS A 228 -14.62 0.82 14.45
N GLU A 229 -14.77 2.14 14.61
CA GLU A 229 -15.63 3.00 13.79
C GLU A 229 -15.10 3.07 12.36
N GLN A 230 -13.78 3.22 12.19
CA GLN A 230 -13.16 3.28 10.87
C GLN A 230 -13.13 1.90 10.19
N LEU A 231 -13.03 0.79 10.93
CA LEU A 231 -13.20 -0.56 10.38
C LEU A 231 -14.65 -0.85 9.98
N ALA A 232 -15.63 -0.35 10.74
CA ALA A 232 -17.04 -0.44 10.36
C ALA A 232 -17.35 0.41 9.11
N TRP A 233 -16.80 1.62 9.03
CA TRP A 233 -16.85 2.47 7.83
C TRP A 233 -16.20 1.78 6.63
N ALA A 234 -14.96 1.27 6.76
CA ALA A 234 -14.26 0.59 5.67
C ALA A 234 -15.02 -0.65 5.20
N SER A 235 -15.61 -1.43 6.11
CA SER A 235 -16.48 -2.56 5.79
C SER A 235 -17.69 -2.13 4.97
N LYS A 236 -18.37 -1.03 5.37
CA LYS A 236 -19.52 -0.47 4.66
C LYS A 236 -19.14 0.07 3.28
N SER A 237 -18.01 0.76 3.19
CA SER A 237 -17.50 1.35 1.93
C SER A 237 -17.11 0.27 0.93
N LEU A 238 -16.42 -0.79 1.36
CA LEU A 238 -16.09 -1.94 0.53
C LEU A 238 -17.32 -2.78 0.14
N ALA A 239 -18.35 -2.83 0.98
CA ALA A 239 -19.65 -3.45 0.67
C ALA A 239 -20.58 -2.58 -0.20
N SER A 240 -20.19 -1.35 -0.55
CA SER A 240 -21.02 -0.44 -1.34
C SER A 240 -21.16 -0.90 -2.80
N GLU A 241 -22.27 -0.52 -3.44
CA GLU A 241 -22.54 -0.87 -4.85
C GLU A 241 -21.39 -0.46 -5.78
N GLY A 242 -20.88 0.78 -5.66
CA GLY A 242 -19.74 1.25 -6.46
C GLY A 242 -18.44 0.49 -6.20
N ALA A 243 -18.20 0.02 -4.97
CA ALA A 243 -17.05 -0.84 -4.66
C ALA A 243 -17.21 -2.27 -5.20
N GLN A 244 -18.44 -2.79 -5.26
CA GLN A 244 -18.73 -4.14 -5.75
C GLN A 244 -18.82 -4.20 -7.29
N GLN A 245 -19.24 -3.12 -7.95
CA GLN A 245 -19.27 -2.98 -9.41
C GLN A 245 -17.90 -2.62 -10.02
N ALA A 246 -16.98 -2.06 -9.24
CA ALA A 246 -15.61 -1.79 -9.68
C ALA A 246 -14.86 -3.09 -10.04
N LYS A 247 -14.16 -3.09 -11.17
CA LYS A 247 -13.41 -4.24 -11.69
C LYS A 247 -12.20 -4.61 -10.83
N MET A 248 -11.65 -3.64 -10.09
CA MET A 248 -10.61 -3.88 -9.10
C MET A 248 -10.81 -2.97 -7.89
N ARG A 249 -10.44 -3.47 -6.71
CA ARG A 249 -10.41 -2.71 -5.46
C ARG A 249 -8.98 -2.65 -4.93
N ILE A 250 -8.51 -1.46 -4.58
CA ILE A 250 -7.21 -1.21 -3.95
C ILE A 250 -7.45 -0.51 -2.61
N ALA A 251 -6.71 -0.92 -1.57
CA ALA A 251 -6.69 -0.23 -0.29
C ALA A 251 -5.32 0.42 -0.07
N ILE A 252 -5.29 1.59 0.57
CA ILE A 252 -4.05 2.29 0.89
C ILE A 252 -4.09 2.88 2.30
N GLY A 253 -2.98 2.70 3.01
CA GLY A 253 -2.73 3.26 4.33
C GLY A 253 -1.24 3.30 4.62
N HIS A 254 -0.78 4.33 5.32
CA HIS A 254 0.65 4.57 5.49
C HIS A 254 1.38 3.40 6.17
N LEU A 255 0.93 2.94 7.35
CA LEU A 255 1.52 1.77 7.99
C LEU A 255 1.19 0.46 7.23
N PRO A 256 2.18 -0.43 7.06
CA PRO A 256 1.98 -1.72 6.45
C PRO A 256 1.28 -2.72 7.38
N LEU A 257 0.63 -3.72 6.78
CA LEU A 257 0.09 -4.87 7.50
C LEU A 257 1.20 -5.71 8.14
N TYR A 258 2.33 -5.92 7.47
CA TYR A 258 3.42 -6.80 7.92
C TYR A 258 4.78 -6.08 7.91
N ALA A 259 5.68 -6.48 8.81
CA ALA A 259 7.02 -5.90 8.85
C ALA A 259 7.91 -6.34 7.69
N VAL A 260 8.64 -5.40 7.10
CA VAL A 260 9.55 -5.66 5.97
C VAL A 260 10.92 -5.00 6.13
N ALA A 261 11.11 -4.08 7.06
CA ALA A 261 12.35 -3.31 7.20
C ALA A 261 13.00 -3.43 8.59
N VAL A 262 14.33 -3.47 8.60
CA VAL A 262 15.15 -3.50 9.82
C VAL A 262 14.96 -2.18 10.60
N GLY A 263 14.67 -2.30 11.90
CA GLY A 263 14.40 -1.17 12.79
C GLY A 263 13.01 -0.55 12.60
N ARG A 264 12.11 -1.25 11.90
CA ARG A 264 10.65 -1.01 11.82
C ARG A 264 9.84 -2.30 12.07
N ASP A 265 10.53 -3.32 12.56
CA ASP A 265 10.06 -4.68 12.85
C ASP A 265 9.53 -4.86 14.29
N ASN A 266 9.27 -3.74 14.98
CA ASN A 266 8.76 -3.74 16.36
C ASN A 266 7.30 -3.25 16.40
N PRO A 267 6.47 -3.75 17.36
CA PRO A 267 5.10 -3.27 17.57
C PRO A 267 5.00 -1.75 17.58
N GLY A 268 3.91 -1.23 17.01
CA GLY A 268 3.73 0.21 16.79
C GLY A 268 4.18 0.72 15.41
N ASN A 269 5.01 -0.04 14.67
CA ASN A 269 5.44 0.31 13.31
C ASN A 269 4.67 -0.46 12.21
N TYR A 270 3.95 -1.52 12.57
CA TYR A 270 3.04 -2.24 11.66
C TYR A 270 1.65 -2.34 12.29
N LEU A 271 0.62 -2.53 11.46
CA LEU A 271 -0.77 -2.61 11.92
C LEU A 271 -0.97 -3.81 12.87
N ALA A 272 -1.47 -3.54 14.08
CA ALA A 272 -1.48 -4.50 15.18
C ALA A 272 -2.30 -5.78 14.88
N ASN A 273 -3.43 -5.62 14.20
CA ASN A 273 -4.40 -6.69 13.93
C ASN A 273 -4.27 -7.26 12.50
N ALA A 274 -3.04 -7.37 11.99
CA ALA A 274 -2.73 -7.65 10.58
C ALA A 274 -3.57 -8.76 9.91
N GLU A 275 -3.75 -9.92 10.55
CA GLU A 275 -4.57 -11.01 9.99
C GLU A 275 -6.06 -10.70 9.91
N GLN A 276 -6.62 -9.98 10.89
CA GLN A 276 -8.02 -9.54 10.87
C GLN A 276 -8.23 -8.53 9.73
N LEU A 277 -7.27 -7.62 9.54
CA LEU A 277 -7.31 -6.60 8.50
C LEU A 277 -7.14 -7.21 7.10
N ARG A 278 -6.18 -8.13 6.91
CA ARG A 278 -6.04 -8.93 5.68
C ARG A 278 -7.33 -9.69 5.36
N SER A 279 -7.91 -10.38 6.36
CA SER A 279 -9.15 -11.15 6.19
C SER A 279 -10.38 -10.26 5.89
N LEU A 280 -10.36 -8.99 6.29
CA LEU A 280 -11.38 -8.00 5.93
C LEU A 280 -11.24 -7.57 4.46
N LEU A 281 -10.01 -7.26 4.04
CA LEU A 281 -9.69 -6.83 2.67
C LEU A 281 -9.96 -7.96 1.66
N GLU A 282 -9.55 -9.19 1.94
CA GLU A 282 -9.82 -10.37 1.09
C GLU A 282 -11.31 -10.68 0.98
N ARG A 283 -12.09 -10.55 2.07
CA ARG A 283 -13.55 -10.79 2.07
C ARG A 283 -14.29 -9.91 1.05
N TYR A 284 -13.80 -8.70 0.83
CA TYR A 284 -14.36 -7.78 -0.15
C TYR A 284 -13.55 -7.72 -1.45
N HIS A 285 -12.72 -8.73 -1.72
CA HIS A 285 -11.94 -8.85 -2.96
C HIS A 285 -11.10 -7.61 -3.28
N VAL A 286 -10.42 -7.06 -2.27
CA VAL A 286 -9.35 -6.07 -2.45
C VAL A 286 -8.12 -6.80 -2.99
N HIS A 287 -7.64 -6.38 -4.16
CA HIS A 287 -6.49 -6.99 -4.84
C HIS A 287 -5.17 -6.62 -4.16
N THR A 288 -4.92 -5.30 -3.97
CA THR A 288 -3.66 -4.80 -3.37
C THR A 288 -3.92 -3.94 -2.13
N TYR A 289 -3.10 -4.13 -1.09
CA TYR A 289 -2.83 -3.13 -0.07
C TYR A 289 -1.51 -2.40 -0.34
N VAL A 290 -1.56 -1.06 -0.44
CA VAL A 290 -0.40 -0.18 -0.67
C VAL A 290 0.00 0.51 0.65
N SER A 291 1.30 0.54 0.96
CA SER A 291 1.81 1.12 2.22
C SER A 291 3.26 1.60 2.15
N GLY A 292 3.58 2.62 2.95
CA GLY A 292 4.91 3.21 3.13
C GLY A 292 5.51 2.83 4.49
N HIS A 293 5.97 3.83 5.24
CA HIS A 293 6.44 3.82 6.64
C HIS A 293 7.71 3.00 6.93
N HIS A 294 7.94 1.93 6.19
CA HIS A 294 9.08 1.03 6.36
C HIS A 294 10.29 1.45 5.53
N HIS A 295 10.16 2.45 4.65
CA HIS A 295 11.24 3.00 3.82
C HIS A 295 12.01 1.93 3.01
N ALA A 296 11.46 0.73 2.81
CA ALA A 296 12.07 -0.37 2.07
C ALA A 296 11.05 -0.97 1.10
N TYR A 297 11.42 -1.10 -0.18
CA TYR A 297 10.55 -1.62 -1.23
C TYR A 297 10.41 -3.14 -1.15
N TYR A 298 9.18 -3.63 -1.12
CA TYR A 298 8.89 -5.06 -1.22
C TYR A 298 7.56 -5.32 -1.96
N PRO A 299 7.58 -6.01 -3.12
CA PRO A 299 6.40 -6.54 -3.78
C PRO A 299 6.07 -7.90 -3.14
N GLY A 300 5.31 -7.87 -2.06
CA GLY A 300 4.88 -9.05 -1.32
C GLY A 300 3.45 -9.46 -1.64
N LYS A 301 3.00 -10.54 -0.99
CA LYS A 301 1.60 -10.94 -0.85
C LYS A 301 1.42 -11.82 0.38
N LYS A 302 0.17 -12.02 0.79
CA LYS A 302 -0.21 -13.07 1.73
C LYS A 302 -1.63 -13.57 1.43
N GLY A 303 -1.81 -14.87 1.23
CA GLY A 303 -3.10 -15.43 0.84
C GLY A 303 -3.52 -14.93 -0.55
N HIS A 304 -4.63 -14.20 -0.61
CA HIS A 304 -5.12 -13.57 -1.85
C HIS A 304 -4.81 -12.07 -1.94
N LEU A 305 -4.33 -11.44 -0.86
CA LEU A 305 -4.00 -10.01 -0.84
C LEU A 305 -2.55 -9.75 -1.29
N GLU A 306 -2.39 -8.99 -2.37
CA GLU A 306 -1.10 -8.44 -2.79
C GLU A 306 -0.68 -7.27 -1.87
N LEU A 307 0.62 -7.16 -1.60
CA LEU A 307 1.19 -6.18 -0.67
C LEU A 307 2.25 -5.35 -1.39
N LEU A 308 1.95 -4.09 -1.69
CA LEU A 308 2.92 -3.14 -2.21
C LEU A 308 3.48 -2.30 -1.05
N HIS A 309 4.62 -2.74 -0.51
CA HIS A 309 5.46 -1.90 0.32
C HIS A 309 6.30 -1.03 -0.62
N THR A 310 6.02 0.27 -0.69
CA THR A 310 6.51 1.17 -1.75
C THR A 310 8.02 1.46 -1.70
N GLY A 311 8.61 1.30 -0.51
CA GLY A 311 9.87 1.96 -0.17
C GLY A 311 9.71 3.46 -0.01
N ALA A 312 10.82 4.15 0.30
CA ALA A 312 10.87 5.60 0.43
C ALA A 312 11.47 6.24 -0.83
N LEU A 313 10.94 7.41 -1.21
CA LEU A 313 11.51 8.26 -2.25
C LEU A 313 12.37 9.39 -1.65
N GLY A 314 12.03 9.83 -0.44
CA GLY A 314 12.75 10.82 0.35
C GLY A 314 13.90 10.24 1.17
N ALA A 315 14.03 10.70 2.41
CA ALA A 315 15.18 10.43 3.26
C ALA A 315 15.12 9.05 3.95
N GLY A 316 16.31 8.58 4.36
CA GLY A 316 16.46 7.40 5.21
C GLY A 316 15.85 6.10 4.66
N PRO A 317 16.08 5.70 3.39
CA PRO A 317 15.72 4.36 2.92
C PRO A 317 16.30 3.28 3.86
N ARG A 318 15.57 2.18 4.04
CA ARG A 318 15.92 1.11 4.99
C ARG A 318 16.25 -0.21 4.30
N LYS A 319 17.01 -1.03 5.01
CA LYS A 319 17.35 -2.39 4.63
C LYS A 319 16.16 -3.32 4.89
N LEU A 320 15.83 -4.18 3.92
CA LEU A 320 14.82 -5.22 4.09
C LEU A 320 15.22 -6.26 5.16
N LEU A 321 14.23 -6.78 5.88
CA LEU A 321 14.35 -8.01 6.65
C LEU A 321 14.80 -9.16 5.73
N ASN A 322 15.52 -10.14 6.31
CA ASN A 322 16.02 -11.33 5.62
C ASN A 322 16.90 -11.05 4.36
N SER A 323 17.38 -9.81 4.17
CA SER A 323 18.17 -9.36 3.01
C SER A 323 19.60 -8.96 3.38
N ASN A 324 20.47 -8.83 2.38
CA ASN A 324 21.76 -8.14 2.47
C ASN A 324 21.95 -7.02 1.42
N LEU A 325 20.90 -6.69 0.68
CA LEU A 325 20.89 -5.56 -0.26
C LEU A 325 21.08 -4.22 0.48
N PRO A 326 21.70 -3.21 -0.16
CA PRO A 326 21.73 -1.86 0.37
C PRO A 326 20.32 -1.26 0.39
N PRO A 327 20.05 -0.26 1.26
CA PRO A 327 18.84 0.55 1.14
C PRO A 327 18.80 1.34 -0.17
N THR A 328 17.61 1.50 -0.73
CA THR A 328 17.39 2.09 -2.06
C THR A 328 16.21 3.06 -2.03
N LYS A 329 16.31 4.20 -2.72
CA LYS A 329 15.18 5.12 -2.91
C LYS A 329 14.34 4.67 -4.11
N THR A 330 13.01 4.61 -3.99
CA THR A 330 12.18 3.92 -4.98
C THR A 330 10.94 4.69 -5.44
N LEU A 331 10.63 4.51 -6.74
CA LEU A 331 9.35 4.87 -7.37
C LEU A 331 8.84 3.64 -8.11
N THR A 332 7.54 3.34 -8.00
CA THR A 332 6.92 2.16 -8.65
C THR A 332 5.85 2.59 -9.65
N VAL A 333 6.01 2.19 -10.91
CA VAL A 333 4.92 2.20 -11.90
C VAL A 333 4.11 0.92 -11.71
N VAL A 334 2.78 1.07 -11.62
CA VAL A 334 1.83 -0.03 -11.55
C VAL A 334 0.95 0.02 -12.80
N ASP A 335 1.09 -0.97 -13.66
CA ASP A 335 0.20 -1.21 -14.80
C ASP A 335 -0.89 -2.21 -14.38
N ILE A 336 -2.17 -1.90 -14.61
CA ILE A 336 -3.34 -2.73 -14.23
C ILE A 336 -4.01 -3.28 -15.49
N ASP A 337 -4.22 -4.59 -15.53
CA ASP A 337 -5.13 -5.26 -16.48
C ASP A 337 -6.46 -5.50 -15.76
N LEU A 338 -7.51 -4.81 -16.22
CA LEU A 338 -8.86 -4.85 -15.65
C LEU A 338 -9.67 -6.06 -16.12
N ASN A 339 -9.19 -6.80 -17.11
CA ASN A 339 -9.89 -7.97 -17.67
C ASN A 339 -9.27 -9.27 -17.13
N GLY A 340 -7.96 -9.26 -16.86
CA GLY A 340 -7.26 -10.30 -16.11
C GLY A 340 -7.23 -10.10 -14.59
N GLU A 341 -7.91 -9.07 -14.07
CA GLU A 341 -7.91 -8.63 -12.65
C GLU A 341 -6.51 -8.64 -12.01
N SER A 342 -5.49 -8.18 -12.74
CA SER A 342 -4.09 -8.32 -12.35
C SER A 342 -3.31 -7.03 -12.47
N THR A 343 -2.14 -6.98 -11.82
CA THR A 343 -1.23 -5.82 -11.92
C THR A 343 0.21 -6.23 -12.16
N ARG A 344 0.96 -5.38 -12.84
CA ARG A 344 2.41 -5.49 -13.08
C ARG A 344 3.10 -4.31 -12.43
N TYR A 345 4.12 -4.58 -11.62
CA TYR A 345 4.94 -3.55 -11.00
C TYR A 345 6.24 -3.37 -11.78
N THR A 346 6.71 -2.13 -11.91
CA THR A 346 8.04 -1.81 -12.43
C THR A 346 8.61 -0.70 -11.55
N THR A 347 9.60 -1.05 -10.75
CA THR A 347 10.18 -0.17 -9.73
C THR A 347 11.59 0.21 -10.11
N TYR A 348 11.90 1.49 -9.98
CA TYR A 348 13.21 2.04 -10.28
C TYR A 348 13.94 2.38 -8.97
N ASP A 349 15.24 2.10 -8.90
CA ASP A 349 16.12 2.80 -7.98
C ASP A 349 16.27 4.24 -8.49
N MET A 350 15.70 5.20 -7.77
CA MET A 350 15.67 6.59 -8.21
C MET A 350 17.04 7.29 -8.16
N LYS A 351 18.07 6.66 -7.56
CA LYS A 351 19.44 7.18 -7.58
C LYS A 351 20.23 6.74 -8.82
N SER A 352 20.05 5.49 -9.27
CA SER A 352 20.71 4.97 -10.48
C SER A 352 19.84 5.00 -11.74
N LEU A 353 18.54 5.28 -11.58
CA LEU A 353 17.48 5.14 -12.59
C LEU A 353 17.32 3.71 -13.17
N SER A 354 17.95 2.71 -12.57
CA SER A 354 17.87 1.32 -13.01
C SER A 354 16.59 0.63 -12.51
N MET A 355 16.06 -0.31 -13.30
CA MET A 355 14.93 -1.13 -12.89
C MET A 355 15.39 -2.19 -11.86
N ILE A 356 14.67 -2.30 -10.75
CA ILE A 356 14.91 -3.32 -9.72
C ILE A 356 14.30 -4.65 -10.18
N ASP A 357 15.13 -5.61 -10.54
CA ASP A 357 14.69 -7.00 -10.73
C ASP A 357 14.24 -7.59 -9.39
N ILE A 358 12.94 -7.90 -9.26
CA ILE A 358 12.36 -8.48 -8.05
C ILE A 358 13.01 -9.81 -7.67
N LYS A 359 13.66 -10.54 -8.60
CA LYS A 359 14.31 -11.82 -8.31
C LYS A 359 15.45 -11.69 -7.29
N ILE A 360 16.08 -10.51 -7.15
CA ILE A 360 17.14 -10.25 -6.16
C ILE A 360 16.62 -10.07 -4.72
N LEU A 361 15.34 -9.72 -4.55
CA LEU A 361 14.71 -9.48 -3.26
C LEU A 361 14.45 -10.80 -2.51
N PRO A 362 14.35 -10.84 -1.18
CA PRO A 362 14.03 -12.06 -0.44
C PRO A 362 12.75 -12.74 -0.95
N ARG A 363 12.80 -14.05 -1.26
CA ARG A 363 11.62 -14.83 -1.71
C ARG A 363 10.48 -14.88 -0.68
N VAL A 364 10.83 -14.70 0.60
CA VAL A 364 9.96 -14.72 1.76
C VAL A 364 10.52 -13.66 2.72
N ILE A 365 9.64 -12.96 3.44
CA ILE A 365 10.01 -12.20 4.65
C ILE A 365 9.32 -12.86 5.84
N ASP A 366 10.11 -13.22 6.85
CA ASP A 366 9.64 -13.76 8.12
C ASP A 366 9.49 -12.62 9.13
N ALA A 367 8.39 -11.86 9.00
CA ALA A 367 8.09 -10.74 9.88
C ALA A 367 7.64 -11.21 11.27
N PRO A 368 7.94 -10.48 12.36
CA PRO A 368 7.49 -10.81 13.72
C PRO A 368 5.96 -10.91 13.89
N ASN A 369 5.19 -10.28 12.99
CA ASN A 369 3.72 -10.35 12.96
C ASN A 369 3.15 -11.21 11.81
N GLY A 370 4.00 -11.95 11.10
CA GLY A 370 3.56 -12.98 10.13
C GLY A 370 4.43 -13.06 8.88
N ARG A 371 4.67 -14.30 8.42
CA ARG A 371 5.28 -14.57 7.11
C ARG A 371 4.50 -13.91 5.97
N ILE A 372 5.22 -13.34 5.01
CA ILE A 372 4.73 -12.90 3.69
C ILE A 372 5.64 -13.45 2.59
N PHE A 373 5.09 -13.66 1.40
CA PHE A 373 5.84 -14.18 0.24
C PHE A 373 6.10 -13.08 -0.77
N ARG A 374 7.19 -13.19 -1.54
CA ARG A 374 7.42 -12.31 -2.68
C ARG A 374 6.36 -12.61 -3.75
N ARG A 375 5.86 -11.57 -4.42
CA ARG A 375 4.71 -11.64 -5.35
C ARG A 375 4.76 -12.80 -6.35
N ASP A 376 5.91 -13.04 -6.96
CA ASP A 376 6.16 -14.08 -7.98
C ASP A 376 6.40 -15.49 -7.42
N VAL A 377 6.34 -15.67 -6.10
CA VAL A 377 6.53 -16.95 -5.42
C VAL A 377 5.15 -17.52 -5.03
N SER A 378 4.87 -18.77 -5.40
CA SER A 378 3.70 -19.49 -4.88
C SER A 378 3.84 -19.72 -3.38
N GLU A 379 2.74 -19.58 -2.63
CA GLU A 379 2.70 -20.05 -1.25
C GLU A 379 2.69 -21.60 -1.24
N PRO A 380 3.35 -22.25 -0.26
CA PRO A 380 3.54 -23.71 -0.21
C PRO A 380 2.37 -24.47 0.42
#